data_AF-A0A1W9W5Z7-F1
#
_entry.id   AF-A0A1W9W5Z7-F1
#
_cell.length_a   1.000
_cell.length_b   1.000
_cell.length_c   1.000
_cell.angle_alpha   90.00
_cell.angle_beta   90.00
_cell.angle_gamma   90.00
#
_symmetry.space_group_name_H-M   'P 1'
#
loop_
_entity.id
_entity.type
_entity.pdbx_description
1 polymer ?
#
loop_
_entity_poly.entity_id
_entity_poly.type
_entity_poly.pdbx_seq_one_letter_code
_entity_poly.pdbx_strand_id
1 'polypeptide(L)'
;MMATVPLRIDQNLAFQAEREARIQNRSKTKQIEYWANLGKAVSSKLNITDAFAVSQGIKTIKLEVTPPAQSIPIDSDAIFSDLENDRAEGLLAENVTSAKIYYEASVERPGYLDRVNSTTKKRQTGSFEHGEFKAL
;
A
#
# COMPACT_ATOMS: atom_id res chain seq x y z
N MET A 1 26.33 -11.35 -30.14
CA MET A 1 26.40 -12.81 -30.36
C MET A 1 25.80 -13.49 -29.14
N MET A 2 24.75 -14.31 -29.28
CA MET A 2 24.26 -15.16 -28.19
C MET A 2 25.21 -16.34 -28.06
N ALA A 3 25.84 -16.50 -26.90
CA ALA A 3 26.66 -17.66 -26.61
C ALA A 3 25.75 -18.89 -26.49
N THR A 4 26.03 -19.94 -27.28
CA THR A 4 25.28 -21.19 -27.24
C THR A 4 26.01 -22.19 -26.35
N VAL A 5 25.27 -22.86 -25.48
CA VAL A 5 25.79 -23.92 -24.60
C VAL A 5 25.17 -25.25 -25.04
N PRO A 6 25.97 -26.31 -25.27
CA PRO A 6 25.43 -27.63 -25.57
C PRO A 6 24.69 -28.18 -24.33
N LEU A 7 23.40 -28.51 -24.50
CA LEU A 7 22.55 -29.05 -23.44
C LEU A 7 21.92 -30.37 -23.91
N ARG A 8 22.02 -31.42 -23.08
CA ARG A 8 21.25 -32.65 -23.27
C ARG A 8 19.84 -32.44 -22.77
N ILE A 9 18.87 -32.75 -23.62
CA ILE A 9 17.44 -32.66 -23.30
C ILE A 9 16.78 -33.99 -23.62
N ASP A 10 15.66 -34.25 -22.94
CA ASP A 10 14.81 -35.38 -23.24
C ASP A 10 14.32 -35.34 -24.69
N GLN A 11 14.29 -36.50 -25.35
CA GLN A 11 13.93 -36.61 -26.75
C GLN A 11 12.45 -36.28 -26.99
N ASN A 12 11.57 -36.68 -26.07
CA ASN A 12 10.14 -36.38 -26.16
C ASN A 12 9.91 -34.87 -25.97
N LEU A 13 10.61 -34.23 -25.04
CA LEU A 13 10.59 -32.76 -24.90
C LEU A 13 11.03 -32.06 -26.20
N ALA A 14 12.08 -32.55 -26.86
CA ALA A 14 12.53 -32.00 -28.13
C ALA A 14 11.47 -32.13 -29.24
N PHE A 15 10.79 -33.27 -29.32
CA PHE A 15 9.71 -33.48 -30.29
C PHE A 15 8.47 -32.64 -29.98
N GLN A 16 8.11 -32.49 -28.71
CA GLN A 16 7.03 -31.59 -28.29
C GLN A 16 7.33 -30.15 -28.69
N ALA A 17 8.56 -29.69 -28.42
CA ALA A 17 9.01 -28.36 -28.81
C ALA A 17 8.94 -28.16 -30.32
N GLU A 18 9.33 -29.15 -31.13
CA GLU A 18 9.26 -29.02 -32.59
C GLU A 18 7.82 -28.87 -33.10
N ARG A 19 6.87 -29.65 -32.55
CA ARG A 19 5.45 -29.54 -32.94
C ARG A 19 4.88 -28.18 -32.59
N GLU A 20 5.09 -27.73 -31.36
CA GLU A 20 4.59 -26.43 -30.91
C GLU A 20 5.27 -25.27 -31.66
N ALA A 21 6.56 -25.39 -31.93
CA ALA A 21 7.32 -24.38 -32.67
C ALA A 21 6.76 -24.15 -34.08
N ARG A 22 6.30 -25.21 -34.77
CA ARG A 22 5.65 -25.10 -36.09
C ARG A 22 4.34 -24.31 -36.03
N ILE A 23 3.55 -24.49 -34.97
CA ILE A 23 2.29 -23.75 -34.76
C ILE A 23 2.59 -22.28 -34.44
N GLN A 24 3.59 -22.03 -33.61
CA GLN A 24 3.92 -20.70 -33.09
C GLN A 24 4.90 -19.90 -33.97
N ASN A 25 5.26 -20.43 -35.15
CA ASN A 25 6.28 -19.86 -36.05
C ASN A 25 7.63 -19.57 -35.35
N ARG A 26 8.11 -20.51 -34.53
CA ARG A 26 9.39 -20.45 -33.81
C ARG A 26 10.32 -21.57 -34.28
N SER A 27 11.62 -21.45 -33.99
CA SER A 27 12.53 -22.60 -34.07
C SER A 27 12.34 -23.51 -32.86
N LYS A 28 12.74 -24.78 -32.96
CA LYS A 28 12.71 -25.73 -31.84
C LYS A 28 13.43 -25.18 -30.61
N THR A 29 14.63 -24.61 -30.79
CA THR A 29 15.42 -24.00 -29.72
C THR A 29 14.68 -22.82 -29.09
N LYS A 30 14.12 -21.93 -29.91
CA LYS A 30 13.36 -20.75 -29.42
C LYS A 30 12.11 -21.15 -28.66
N GLN A 31 11.48 -22.27 -29.03
CA GLN A 31 10.32 -22.80 -28.30
C GLN A 31 10.72 -23.35 -26.92
N ILE A 32 11.85 -24.04 -26.81
CA ILE A 32 12.39 -24.50 -25.52
C ILE A 32 12.76 -23.31 -24.63
N GLU A 33 13.45 -22.30 -25.19
CA GLU A 33 13.77 -21.07 -24.46
C GLU A 33 12.52 -20.34 -23.98
N TYR A 34 11.48 -20.30 -24.81
CA TYR A 34 10.19 -19.70 -24.44
C TYR A 34 9.58 -20.41 -23.22
N TRP A 35 9.50 -21.75 -23.24
CA TRP A 35 9.00 -22.51 -22.09
C TRP A 35 9.88 -22.34 -20.84
N ALA A 36 11.20 -22.29 -21.01
CA ALA A 36 12.13 -22.06 -19.91
C ALA A 36 11.96 -20.67 -19.28
N ASN A 37 11.77 -19.63 -20.10
CA ASN A 37 11.53 -18.27 -19.64
C ASN A 37 10.20 -18.15 -18.89
N LEU A 38 9.13 -18.78 -19.42
CA LEU A 38 7.84 -18.83 -18.75
C LEU A 38 7.95 -19.56 -17.40
N GLY A 39 8.58 -20.74 -17.39
CA GLY A 39 8.81 -21.52 -16.17
C GLY A 39 9.60 -20.74 -15.12
N LYS A 40 10.67 -20.05 -15.53
CA LYS A 40 11.47 -19.19 -14.63
C LYS A 40 10.62 -18.08 -14.02
N ALA A 41 9.79 -17.40 -14.82
CA ALA A 41 8.95 -16.30 -14.36
C ALA A 41 7.93 -16.72 -13.29
N VAL A 42 7.37 -17.93 -13.40
CA VAL A 42 6.33 -18.43 -12.48
C VAL A 42 6.86 -19.32 -11.35
N SER A 43 8.13 -19.76 -11.43
CA SER A 43 8.74 -20.70 -10.46
C SER A 43 8.75 -20.23 -9.01
N SER A 44 8.65 -18.93 -8.75
CA SER A 44 8.55 -18.38 -7.40
C SER A 44 7.16 -18.56 -6.78
N LYS A 45 6.14 -18.89 -7.59
CA LYS A 45 4.74 -18.99 -7.18
C LYS A 45 4.14 -20.39 -7.38
N LEU A 46 4.75 -21.20 -8.24
CA LEU A 46 4.27 -22.56 -8.57
C LEU A 46 5.41 -23.56 -8.40
N ASN A 47 5.10 -24.74 -7.83
CA ASN A 47 6.01 -25.87 -7.78
C ASN A 47 5.63 -26.94 -8.84
N ILE A 48 6.43 -28.00 -8.93
CA ILE A 48 6.22 -29.07 -9.92
C ILE A 48 4.92 -29.85 -9.71
N THR A 49 4.48 -30.02 -8.45
CA THR A 49 3.22 -30.67 -8.10
C THR A 49 2.03 -29.83 -8.57
N ASP A 50 2.11 -28.51 -8.43
CA ASP A 50 1.09 -27.58 -8.94
C ASP A 50 1.02 -27.63 -10.47
N ALA A 51 2.17 -27.64 -11.15
CA ALA A 51 2.22 -27.76 -12.61
C ALA A 51 1.58 -29.06 -13.10
N PHE A 52 1.79 -30.17 -12.39
CA PHE A 52 1.16 -31.46 -12.71
C PHE A 52 -0.35 -31.45 -12.45
N ALA A 53 -0.79 -30.89 -11.32
CA ALA A 53 -2.22 -30.75 -11.04
C ALA A 53 -2.94 -29.87 -12.08
N VAL A 54 -2.27 -28.82 -12.59
CA VAL A 54 -2.79 -27.99 -13.68
C VAL A 54 -2.86 -28.78 -14.99
N SER A 55 -1.83 -29.56 -15.35
CA SER A 55 -1.86 -30.36 -16.58
C SER A 55 -2.92 -31.46 -16.56
N GLN A 56 -3.31 -31.93 -15.37
CA GLN A 56 -4.40 -32.88 -15.17
C GLN A 56 -5.79 -32.24 -15.04
N GLY A 57 -5.89 -30.89 -15.08
CA GLY A 57 -7.16 -30.18 -14.91
C GLY A 57 -7.69 -30.19 -13.46
N ILE A 58 -6.89 -30.61 -12.49
CA ILE A 58 -7.24 -30.63 -11.05
C ILE A 58 -7.12 -29.22 -10.46
N LYS A 59 -6.18 -28.42 -10.95
CA LYS A 59 -5.99 -27.01 -10.60
C LYS A 59 -6.10 -26.13 -11.84
N THR A 60 -6.42 -24.84 -11.62
CA THR A 60 -6.45 -23.83 -12.67
C THR A 60 -5.59 -22.63 -12.28
N ILE A 61 -5.04 -21.93 -13.27
CA ILE A 61 -4.25 -20.71 -13.08
C ILE A 61 -5.14 -19.51 -13.38
N LYS A 62 -5.34 -18.65 -12.39
CA LYS A 62 -5.99 -17.34 -12.56
C LYS A 62 -4.92 -16.26 -12.51
N LEU A 63 -4.91 -15.39 -13.52
CA LEU A 63 -4.05 -14.22 -13.55
C LEU A 63 -4.86 -13.01 -13.07
N GLU A 64 -4.35 -12.35 -12.04
CA GLU A 64 -4.91 -11.11 -11.53
C GLU A 64 -3.92 -9.98 -11.81
N VAL A 65 -4.45 -8.85 -12.27
CA VAL A 65 -3.66 -7.63 -12.38
C VAL A 65 -3.55 -7.08 -10.97
N THR A 66 -2.38 -7.17 -10.36
CA THR A 66 -2.09 -6.36 -9.18
C THR A 66 -2.29 -4.91 -9.61
N PRO A 67 -3.18 -4.14 -8.97
CA PRO A 67 -3.27 -2.71 -9.24
C PRO A 67 -1.85 -2.16 -9.17
N PRO A 68 -1.44 -1.29 -10.11
CA PRO A 68 -0.15 -0.66 -9.98
C PRO A 68 -0.07 -0.08 -8.55
N ALA A 69 1.11 -0.13 -7.94
CA ALA A 69 1.39 0.60 -6.70
C ALA A 69 1.37 2.12 -6.96
N GLN A 70 0.46 2.60 -7.80
CA GLN A 70 0.09 4.00 -7.89
C GLN A 70 -0.57 4.31 -6.57
N SER A 71 0.15 5.08 -5.75
CA SER A 71 -0.46 5.86 -4.69
C SER A 71 -1.72 6.48 -5.26
N ILE A 72 -2.87 6.09 -4.71
CA ILE A 72 -4.14 6.73 -5.06
C ILE A 72 -3.91 8.23 -4.81
N PRO A 73 -4.15 9.11 -5.79
CA PRO A 73 -3.98 10.54 -5.59
C PRO A 73 -4.84 10.94 -4.39
N ILE A 74 -4.19 11.46 -3.35
CA ILE A 74 -4.90 12.00 -2.21
C ILE A 74 -5.41 13.37 -2.64
N ASP A 75 -6.73 13.53 -2.63
CA ASP A 75 -7.36 14.83 -2.78
C ASP A 75 -7.19 15.60 -1.46
N SER A 76 -6.30 16.60 -1.47
CA SER A 76 -6.06 17.44 -0.29
C SER A 76 -7.31 18.20 0.11
N ASP A 77 -8.11 18.64 -0.86
CA ASP A 77 -9.29 19.47 -0.60
C ASP A 77 -10.36 18.66 0.11
N ALA A 78 -10.53 17.38 -0.28
CA ALA A 78 -11.40 16.45 0.42
C ALA A 78 -10.96 16.26 1.89
N ILE A 79 -9.66 16.04 2.14
CA ILE A 79 -9.14 15.87 3.51
C ILE A 79 -9.36 17.13 4.36
N PHE A 80 -9.05 18.31 3.83
CA PHE A 80 -9.23 19.55 4.59
C PHE A 80 -10.71 19.88 4.80
N SER A 81 -11.59 19.50 3.87
CA SER A 81 -13.03 19.64 4.05
C SER A 81 -13.55 18.73 5.16
N ASP A 82 -13.10 17.48 5.22
CA ASP A 82 -13.47 16.55 6.30
C ASP A 82 -13.00 17.07 7.67
N LEU A 83 -11.76 17.56 7.76
CA LEU A 83 -11.23 18.17 8.98
C LEU A 83 -12.04 19.39 9.42
N GLU A 84 -12.44 20.22 8.47
CA GLU A 84 -13.23 21.43 8.74
C GLU A 84 -14.66 21.08 9.17
N ASN A 85 -15.25 20.02 8.62
CA ASN A 85 -16.52 19.47 9.07
C ASN A 85 -16.43 18.98 10.52
N ASP A 86 -15.41 18.19 10.86
CA ASP A 86 -15.16 17.73 12.24
C ASP A 86 -14.96 18.90 13.21
N ARG A 87 -14.34 20.00 12.75
CA ARG A 87 -14.16 21.24 13.51
C ARG A 87 -15.50 21.93 13.76
N ALA A 88 -16.34 22.04 12.74
CA ALA A 88 -17.66 22.68 12.84
C ALA A 88 -18.64 21.88 13.72
N GLU A 89 -18.55 20.55 13.68
CA GLU A 89 -19.35 19.65 14.51
C GLU A 89 -18.82 19.52 15.96
N GLY A 90 -17.65 20.10 16.25
CA GLY A 90 -17.03 20.07 17.58
C GLY A 90 -16.33 18.74 17.92
N LEU A 91 -16.38 17.76 17.01
CA LEU A 91 -15.75 16.44 17.14
C LEU A 91 -14.22 16.55 17.17
N LEU A 92 -13.65 17.55 16.48
CA LEU A 92 -12.21 17.76 16.46
C LEU A 92 -11.67 18.11 17.85
N ALA A 93 -12.37 18.93 18.63
CA ALA A 93 -11.91 19.36 19.95
C ALA A 93 -11.79 18.19 20.95
N GLU A 94 -12.60 17.14 20.79
CA GLU A 94 -12.54 15.92 21.61
C GLU A 94 -11.32 15.05 21.28
N ASN A 95 -10.86 15.10 20.02
CA ASN A 95 -9.79 14.25 19.51
C ASN A 95 -8.40 14.92 19.53
N VAL A 96 -8.32 16.25 19.57
CA VAL A 96 -7.05 17.01 19.54
C VAL A 96 -6.26 16.88 20.84
N THR A 97 -6.92 16.75 22.00
CA THR A 97 -6.21 16.57 23.28
C THR A 97 -7.06 15.84 24.31
N SER A 98 -6.47 14.82 24.95
CA SER A 98 -7.06 14.14 26.11
C SER A 98 -6.66 14.80 27.44
N ALA A 99 -5.97 15.95 27.41
CA ALA A 99 -5.47 16.61 28.60
C ALA A 99 -6.62 17.20 29.44
N LYS A 100 -6.53 17.03 30.77
CA LYS A 100 -7.49 17.62 31.70
C LYS A 100 -7.40 19.15 31.75
N ILE A 101 -6.21 19.68 31.50
CA ILE A 101 -5.94 21.11 31.44
C ILE A 101 -5.35 21.41 30.07
N TYR A 102 -5.92 22.39 29.38
CA TYR A 102 -5.38 22.94 28.15
C TYR A 102 -5.44 24.47 28.19
N TYR A 103 -4.69 25.10 27.30
CA TYR A 103 -4.60 26.54 27.18
C TYR A 103 -5.05 26.96 25.80
N GLU A 104 -5.91 27.96 25.72
CA GLU A 104 -6.35 28.56 24.46
C GLU A 104 -6.27 30.08 24.52
N ALA A 105 -6.33 30.74 23.36
CA ALA A 105 -6.38 32.19 23.31
C ALA A 105 -7.60 32.70 24.10
N SER A 106 -7.39 33.70 24.97
CA SER A 106 -8.48 34.22 25.77
C SER A 106 -9.52 34.90 24.90
N VAL A 107 -10.79 34.48 25.07
CA VAL A 107 -11.92 35.08 24.35
C VAL A 107 -12.23 36.48 24.89
N GLU A 108 -12.05 36.68 26.20
CA GLU A 108 -12.43 37.91 26.90
C GLU A 108 -11.31 38.96 26.91
N ARG A 109 -10.04 38.54 26.85
CA ARG A 109 -8.88 39.44 26.94
C ARG A 109 -7.82 39.13 25.88
N PRO A 110 -7.84 39.81 24.73
CA PRO A 110 -6.82 39.68 23.71
C PRO A 110 -5.40 39.83 24.29
N GLY A 111 -4.49 38.94 23.87
CA GLY A 111 -3.11 38.91 24.37
C GLY A 111 -2.88 38.02 25.60
N TYR A 112 -3.94 37.46 26.19
CA TYR A 112 -3.85 36.48 27.29
C TYR A 112 -4.28 35.08 26.86
N LEU A 113 -4.04 34.10 27.73
CA LEU A 113 -4.49 32.72 27.58
C LEU A 113 -5.54 32.39 28.63
N ASP A 114 -6.48 31.56 28.24
CA ASP A 114 -7.41 30.92 29.15
C ASP A 114 -6.90 29.53 29.50
N ARG A 115 -6.65 29.28 30.79
CA ARG A 115 -6.45 27.94 31.32
C ARG A 115 -7.82 27.27 31.50
N VAL A 116 -8.10 26.25 30.71
CA VAL A 116 -9.40 25.57 30.70
C VAL A 116 -9.26 24.17 31.27
N ASN A 117 -10.16 23.82 32.19
CA ASN A 117 -10.29 22.46 32.68
C ASN A 117 -11.38 21.73 31.88
N SER A 118 -11.00 20.71 31.11
CA SER A 118 -11.94 19.99 30.22
C SER A 118 -13.03 19.23 30.99
N THR A 119 -12.76 18.84 32.24
CA THR A 119 -13.71 18.13 33.13
C THR A 119 -14.69 19.07 33.83
N THR A 120 -14.20 20.15 34.43
CA THR A 120 -15.04 21.07 35.23
C THR A 120 -15.58 22.24 34.42
N LYS A 121 -15.11 22.43 33.18
CA LYS A 121 -15.38 23.57 32.29
C LYS A 121 -15.03 24.94 32.90
N LYS A 122 -14.28 24.97 34.01
CA LYS A 122 -13.78 26.20 34.61
C LYS A 122 -12.66 26.78 33.77
N ARG A 123 -12.68 28.11 33.67
CA ARG A 123 -11.77 28.93 32.87
C ARG A 123 -11.09 29.96 33.77
N GLN A 124 -9.80 30.19 33.55
CA GLN A 124 -9.06 31.24 34.24
C GLN A 124 -8.10 31.91 33.26
N THR A 125 -8.28 33.21 33.06
CA THR A 125 -7.45 34.01 32.16
C THR A 125 -6.15 34.41 32.83
N GLY A 126 -5.06 34.42 32.08
CA GLY A 126 -3.71 34.70 32.59
C GLY A 126 -2.64 34.65 31.51
N SER A 127 -1.38 34.69 31.92
CA SER A 127 -0.21 34.60 31.06
C SER A 127 0.83 33.65 31.65
N PHE A 128 1.82 33.26 30.86
CA PHE A 128 2.98 32.55 31.40
C PHE A 128 4.09 33.54 31.73
N GLU A 129 4.54 33.51 32.98
CA GLU A 129 5.68 34.27 33.46
C GLU A 129 6.72 33.29 34.01
N HIS A 130 7.95 33.33 33.49
CA HIS A 130 9.02 32.42 33.89
C HIS A 130 8.64 30.92 33.85
N GLY A 131 7.76 30.52 32.93
CA GLY A 131 7.30 29.14 32.79
C GLY A 131 6.13 28.73 33.70
N GLU A 132 5.64 29.63 34.56
CA GLU A 132 4.46 29.40 35.38
C GLU A 132 3.26 30.18 34.86
N PHE A 133 2.09 29.54 34.83
CA PHE A 133 0.85 30.23 34.50
C PHE A 133 0.41 31.12 35.67
N LYS A 134 0.41 32.44 35.47
CA LYS A 134 -0.08 33.44 36.41
C LYS A 134 -1.46 33.89 35.97
N ALA A 135 -2.44 33.69 36.85
CA ALA A 135 -3.77 34.22 36.64
C ALA A 135 -3.77 35.75 36.80
N LEU A 136 -4.58 36.41 35.98
CA LEU A 136 -4.91 37.82 36.12
C LEU A 136 -5.75 38.10 37.37
#